data_AF-A0A239JTZ5-F1
#
_entry.id   AF-A0A239JTZ5-F1
#
_cell.length_a   1.000
_cell.length_b   1.000
_cell.length_c   1.000
_cell.angle_alpha   90.00
_cell.angle_beta   90.00
_cell.angle_gamma   90.00
#
_symmetry.space_group_name_H-M   'P 1'
#
loop_
_entity.id
_entity.type
_entity.pdbx_description
1 polymer ?
#
loop_
_entity_poly.entity_id
_entity_poly.type
_entity_poly.pdbx_seq_one_letter_code
_entity_poly.pdbx_strand_id
1 'polypeptide(L)' 'MCLCYEPTGEQVPATNLHACWSINFVADQLFGGRKFRGLTVVDNYSRKCLAIEVDQGMKGE' A
#
# COMPACT_ATOMS: atom_id res chain seq x y z
N MET A 1 -2.99 0.16 5.08
CA MET A 1 -4.32 -0.41 5.35
C MET A 1 -4.58 -1.61 4.45
N CYS A 2 -4.77 -2.79 5.04
CA CYS A 2 -5.20 -4.01 4.37
C CYS A 2 -6.58 -4.36 4.95
N LEU A 3 -7.58 -4.66 4.13
CA LEU A 3 -8.96 -4.86 4.60
C LEU A 3 -9.35 -6.34 4.78
N CYS A 4 -8.38 -7.24 4.91
CA CYS A 4 -8.61 -8.69 4.97
C CYS A 4 -8.29 -9.26 6.37
N TYR A 5 -8.81 -8.60 7.40
CA TYR A 5 -8.68 -9.03 8.78
C TYR A 5 -9.94 -9.78 9.23
N GLU A 6 -9.76 -10.87 9.96
CA GLU A 6 -10.86 -11.48 10.72
C GLU A 6 -11.36 -10.51 11.81
N PRO A 7 -12.57 -10.72 12.36
CA PRO A 7 -13.10 -9.93 13.49
C PRO A 7 -12.18 -9.90 14.72
N THR A 8 -11.26 -10.86 14.82
CA THR A 8 -10.22 -10.97 15.86
C THR A 8 -9.00 -10.07 15.63
N GLY A 9 -8.90 -9.40 14.47
CA GLY A 9 -7.74 -8.61 14.08
C GLY A 9 -6.57 -9.45 13.55
N GLU A 10 -6.77 -10.74 13.27
CA GLU A 10 -5.77 -11.59 12.63
C GLU A 10 -5.78 -11.41 11.11
N GLN A 11 -4.60 -11.38 10.49
CA GLN A 11 -4.50 -11.31 9.04
C GLN A 11 -4.81 -12.67 8.43
N VAL A 12 -5.81 -12.70 7.53
CA VAL A 12 -6.07 -13.88 6.72
C VAL A 12 -5.09 -13.88 5.54
N PRO A 13 -4.32 -14.97 5.33
CA PRO A 13 -3.51 -15.11 4.13
C PRO A 13 -4.40 -15.05 2.89
N ALA A 14 -4.07 -14.17 1.94
CA ALA A 14 -4.74 -14.14 0.65
C ALA A 14 -4.50 -15.48 -0.06
N THR A 15 -5.56 -16.14 -0.56
CA THR A 15 -5.47 -17.47 -1.17
C THR A 15 -5.61 -17.46 -2.69
N ASN A 16 -6.03 -16.33 -3.27
CA ASN A 16 -6.21 -16.18 -4.71
C ASN A 16 -5.82 -14.77 -5.18
N LEU A 17 -5.57 -14.61 -6.47
CA LEU A 17 -5.32 -13.31 -7.09
C LEU A 17 -6.47 -12.35 -6.84
N HIS A 18 -6.15 -11.10 -6.49
CA HIS A 18 -7.10 -10.02 -6.24
C HIS A 18 -8.09 -10.25 -5.10
N ALA A 19 -7.93 -11.31 -4.30
CA ALA A 19 -8.77 -11.56 -3.14
C ALA A 19 -8.52 -10.54 -2.01
N CYS A 20 -7.33 -9.96 -1.97
CA CYS A 20 -6.93 -9.04 -0.91
C CYS A 20 -5.85 -8.07 -1.34
N TRP A 21 -6.09 -6.78 -1.10
CA TRP A 21 -5.13 -5.71 -1.39
C TRP A 21 -4.69 -4.98 -0.13
N SER A 22 -3.41 -4.61 -0.11
CA SER A 22 -2.85 -3.68 0.85
C SER A 22 -2.58 -2.35 0.19
N ILE A 23 -2.98 -1.27 0.85
CA ILE A 23 -2.68 0.10 0.45
C ILE A 23 -1.74 0.69 1.48
N ASN A 24 -0.67 1.37 1.07
CA ASN A 24 0.24 2.03 2.00
C ASN A 24 0.79 3.35 1.44
N PHE A 25 1.15 4.26 2.34
CA PHE A 25 1.96 5.42 2.00
C PHE A 25 3.44 5.10 2.26
N VAL A 26 4.28 5.29 1.25
CA VAL A 26 5.73 5.35 1.39
C VAL A 26 6.17 6.80 1.24
N ALA A 27 7.16 7.23 2.01
CA ALA A 27 7.69 8.58 1.95
C ALA A 27 9.19 8.54 1.68
N ASP A 28 9.67 9.39 0.79
CA ASP A 28 11.08 9.48 0.44
C ASP A 28 11.45 10.93 0.06
N GLN A 29 12.74 11.17 -0.16
CA GLN A 29 13.31 12.46 -0.44
C GLN A 29 14.31 12.38 -1.59
N LEU A 30 14.15 13.26 -2.58
CA LEU A 30 15.13 13.41 -3.65
C LEU A 30 16.42 14.03 -3.10
N PHE A 31 17.54 13.82 -3.80
CA PHE A 31 18.85 14.37 -3.42
C PHE A 31 18.84 15.89 -3.09
N GLY A 32 17.94 16.66 -3.73
CA GLY A 32 17.76 18.09 -3.46
C GLY A 32 16.87 18.44 -2.25
N GLY A 33 16.55 17.49 -1.38
CA GLY A 33 15.74 17.73 -0.17
C GLY A 33 14.23 17.78 -0.41
N ARG A 34 13.76 17.68 -1.66
CA ARG A 34 12.33 17.65 -1.99
C ARG A 34 11.71 16.31 -1.60
N LYS A 35 10.77 16.35 -0.65
CA LYS A 35 10.04 15.16 -0.18
C LYS A 35 8.91 14.82 -1.15
N PHE A 36 8.63 13.55 -1.30
CA PHE A 36 7.44 13.04 -1.99
C PHE A 36 6.88 11.84 -1.22
N ARG A 37 5.63 11.52 -1.51
CA ARG A 37 4.98 10.31 -0.99
C ARG A 37 4.44 9.50 -2.14
N GLY A 38 4.50 8.18 -2.00
CA GLY A 38 3.91 7.20 -2.91
C GLY A 38 2.76 6.47 -2.23
N LEU A 39 1.60 6.39 -2.88
CA LEU A 39 0.47 5.56 -2.48
C LEU A 39 0.58 4.26 -3.27
N THR A 40 0.94 3.18 -2.59
CA THR A 40 1.12 1.87 -3.23
C THR A 40 -0.10 1.00 -3.00
N VAL A 41 -0.55 0.32 -4.05
CA VAL A 41 -1.55 -0.76 -3.98
C VAL A 41 -0.86 -2.08 -4.32
N VAL A 42 -0.87 -3.02 -3.39
CA VAL A 42 -0.20 -4.31 -3.52
C VAL A 42 -1.20 -5.45 -3.40
N ASP A 43 -1.15 -6.39 -4.35
CA ASP A 43 -1.88 -7.64 -4.25
C ASP A 43 -1.16 -8.58 -3.27
N ASN A 44 -1.86 -8.97 -2.20
CA ASN A 44 -1.23 -9.70 -1.10
C ASN A 44 -0.91 -11.15 -1.47
N TYR A 45 -1.63 -11.74 -2.43
CA TYR A 45 -1.39 -13.10 -2.91
C TYR A 45 -0.15 -13.17 -3.81
N SER A 46 -0.15 -12.42 -4.92
CA SER A 46 0.95 -12.44 -5.89
C SER A 46 2.17 -11.63 -5.47
N ARG A 47 2.06 -10.83 -4.41
CA ARG A 47 3.11 -9.92 -3.91
C ARG A 47 3.54 -8.87 -4.95
N LYS A 48 2.66 -8.55 -5.90
CA LYS A 48 2.92 -7.57 -6.97
C LYS A 48 2.33 -6.21 -6.61
N CYS A 49 3.07 -5.15 -6.95
CA CYS A 49 2.54 -3.79 -6.95
C CYS A 49 1.62 -3.62 -8.17
N LEU A 50 0.34 -3.35 -7.92
CA LEU A 50 -0.66 -3.14 -8.97
C LEU A 50 -0.67 -1.70 -9.45
N ALA A 51 -0.44 -0.75 -8.53
CA ALA A 51 -0.42 0.67 -8.82
C ALA A 51 0.46 1.42 -7.81
N ILE A 52 1.08 2.49 -8.27
CA ILE A 52 1.76 3.48 -7.44
C ILE A 52 1.41 4.88 -7.96
N GLU A 53 0.88 5.72 -7.07
CA GLU A 53 0.67 7.14 -7.34
C GLU A 53 1.68 7.94 -6.52
N VAL A 54 2.38 8.89 -7.15
CA VAL A 54 3.44 9.68 -6.49
C VAL A 54 3.11 11.16 -6.57
N ASP A 55 3.01 11.79 -5.42
CA ASP A 55 2.81 13.24 -5.33
C ASP A 55 3.48 13.83 -4.07
N GLN A 56 3.74 15.13 -4.11
CA GLN A 56 4.29 15.92 -3.02
C GLN A 56 3.20 16.41 -2.05
N GLY A 57 1.94 16.51 -2.52
CA GLY A 57 0.80 16.98 -1.75
C GLY A 57 -0.01 15.88 -1.04
N MET A 58 0.35 14.62 -1.24
CA MET A 58 -0.40 13.47 -0.70
C MET A 58 -0.44 13.46 0.84
N LYS A 59 -1.66 13.60 1.38
CA LYS A 59 -1.96 13.47 2.81
C LYS A 59 -2.64 12.13 3.05
N GLY A 60 -2.22 11.44 4.11
CA GLY A 60 -2.91 10.26 4.62
C GLY A 60 -3.57 10.68 5.92
N GLU A 61 -4.84 11.08 5.84
CA GLU A 61 -5.73 11.26 6.99
C GLU A 61 -6.74 10.11 7.00
#